data_AF-A0A7C0W9S5-F1
#
_entry.id   AF-A0A7C0W9S5-F1
#
_cell.length_a   1.000
_cell.length_b   1.000
_cell.length_c   1.000
_cell.angle_alpha   90.00
_cell.angle_beta   90.00
_cell.angle_gamma   90.00
#
_symmetry.space_group_name_H-M   'P 1'
#
loop_
_entity.id
_entity.type
_entity.pdbx_description
1 polymer ?
#
loop_
_entity_poly.entity_id
_entity_poly.type
_entity_poly.pdbx_seq_one_letter_code
_entity_poly.pdbx_strand_id
1 'polypeptide(L)'
;MNILRRYIYFSIIILVAGFFIQPGSAQNIYYSDSFVARKVFEIDYAQFKGRDQELNRLEIYYKIFTGGLQFVREGKKYRADYEVTGTIYDDDGRQVTAFSNEKSITVATYGATVSPGDFRISQIDHYLPPGKYKVEFHLVDKNSGNDLKATLKAELIRYDNRNPQLSSIELVHAVDTAFVDSVFRKGNLTIIPAVSRQVSGDINARLLCYIEVYQGHSKKKNVEIITKILDDRLRTVYIDTLTSTFPKSGDIIREVRQVALDNIESGDYSIDIALRSRRDKVVDRMRTDFFLYWSPEAMILNDFNTAIAQLRYIADPGEIKGMKKAETNEERLSLWNDFWLARDPSPGTPENEIKDTYYHRIAYANRNFGVMKKPGWSTDRGMIYIEYGEPDQVEDYPFELDSKAYQIWYYYHHGDPRKFVFIDEWGDNDFRLLYPYDGRIW
;
A
#
# COMPACT_ATOMS: atom_id res chain seq x y z
N MET A 1 -49.79 -48.34 -36.85
CA MET A 1 -49.20 -48.09 -35.52
C MET A 1 -48.19 -46.96 -35.68
N ASN A 2 -48.67 -45.72 -35.54
CA ASN A 2 -47.89 -44.50 -35.77
C ASN A 2 -47.08 -44.17 -34.51
N ILE A 3 -45.77 -44.03 -34.64
CA ILE A 3 -44.92 -43.44 -33.59
C ILE A 3 -44.33 -42.15 -34.14
N LEU A 4 -44.97 -41.03 -33.77
CA LEU A 4 -44.48 -39.67 -33.96
C LEU A 4 -43.20 -39.47 -33.14
N ARG A 5 -42.08 -39.12 -33.79
CA ARG A 5 -40.95 -38.47 -33.12
C ARG A 5 -41.27 -36.97 -32.94
N ARG A 6 -41.60 -36.57 -31.71
CA ARG A 6 -41.65 -35.17 -31.28
C ARG A 6 -40.21 -34.65 -31.14
N TYR A 7 -39.83 -33.66 -31.93
CA TYR A 7 -38.67 -32.82 -31.64
C TYR A 7 -39.07 -31.81 -30.58
N ILE A 8 -38.47 -31.90 -29.39
CA ILE A 8 -38.58 -30.88 -28.34
C ILE A 8 -37.46 -29.87 -28.59
N TYR A 9 -37.83 -28.66 -29.03
CA TYR A 9 -36.92 -27.52 -29.03
C TYR A 9 -36.69 -27.11 -27.57
N PHE A 10 -35.51 -27.39 -27.03
CA PHE A 10 -35.03 -26.75 -25.81
C PHE A 10 -34.54 -25.35 -26.18
N SER A 11 -35.40 -24.36 -25.93
CA SER A 11 -34.99 -22.96 -25.89
C SER A 11 -34.03 -22.79 -24.71
N ILE A 12 -32.74 -22.66 -25.00
CA ILE A 12 -31.74 -22.23 -24.02
C ILE A 12 -32.03 -20.77 -23.70
N ILE A 13 -32.70 -20.53 -22.58
CA ILE A 13 -32.78 -19.21 -21.97
C ILE A 13 -31.36 -18.90 -21.46
N ILE A 14 -30.63 -18.09 -22.22
CA ILE A 14 -29.39 -17.47 -21.75
C ILE A 14 -29.82 -16.45 -20.70
N LEU A 15 -29.68 -16.86 -19.43
CA LEU A 15 -29.80 -15.99 -18.27
C LEU A 15 -28.60 -15.05 -18.30
N VAL A 16 -28.77 -13.90 -18.95
CA VAL A 16 -27.84 -12.77 -18.83
C VAL A 16 -27.95 -12.30 -17.39
N ALA A 17 -27.02 -12.72 -16.53
CA ALA A 17 -26.83 -12.13 -15.21
C ALA A 17 -26.29 -10.70 -15.41
N GLY A 18 -27.19 -9.78 -15.75
CA GLY A 18 -26.94 -8.36 -15.62
C GLY A 18 -26.87 -8.03 -14.14
N PHE A 19 -25.69 -7.70 -13.65
CA PHE A 19 -25.55 -7.07 -12.35
C PHE A 19 -26.23 -5.70 -12.41
N PHE A 20 -27.45 -5.64 -11.87
CA PHE A 20 -28.07 -4.39 -11.47
C PHE A 20 -27.32 -3.89 -10.24
N ILE A 21 -26.46 -2.88 -10.43
CA ILE A 21 -25.98 -2.05 -9.34
C ILE A 21 -27.18 -1.24 -8.87
N GLN A 22 -27.77 -1.61 -7.72
CA GLN A 22 -28.78 -0.78 -7.08
C GLN A 22 -28.17 0.54 -6.65
N PRO A 23 -28.79 1.70 -6.97
CA PRO A 23 -28.36 2.96 -6.42
C PRO A 23 -28.88 3.09 -4.99
N GLY A 24 -27.96 3.11 -4.04
CA GLY A 24 -28.22 3.54 -2.66
C GLY A 24 -28.12 2.43 -1.63
N SER A 25 -26.91 2.20 -1.11
CA SER A 25 -26.63 1.91 0.30
C SER A 25 -25.13 2.09 0.53
N ALA A 26 -24.77 2.95 1.49
CA ALA A 26 -23.47 3.10 2.17
C ALA A 26 -22.16 2.96 1.34
N GLN A 27 -21.34 4.02 1.36
CA GLN A 27 -19.93 3.93 1.01
C GLN A 27 -19.27 2.83 1.85
N ASN A 28 -18.88 1.73 1.22
CA ASN A 28 -17.86 0.85 1.82
C ASN A 28 -16.52 1.53 1.60
N ILE A 29 -16.16 2.42 2.51
CA ILE A 29 -14.81 2.97 2.60
C ILE A 29 -13.96 1.84 3.18
N TYR A 30 -13.21 1.16 2.33
CA TYR A 30 -12.21 0.20 2.76
C TYR A 30 -10.98 0.99 3.23
N TYR A 31 -10.88 1.23 4.53
CA TYR A 31 -9.69 1.84 5.14
C TYR A 31 -8.53 0.84 5.07
N SER A 32 -7.75 0.87 4.00
CA SER A 32 -6.60 -0.03 3.79
C SER A 32 -5.26 0.54 4.23
N ASP A 33 -5.22 1.76 4.77
CA ASP A 33 -3.98 2.53 4.95
C ASP A 33 -3.53 2.73 6.42
N SER A 34 -4.11 2.02 7.38
CA SER A 34 -3.49 1.87 8.71
C SER A 34 -2.44 0.77 8.62
N PHE A 35 -1.28 0.99 9.25
CA PHE A 35 -0.19 0.02 9.43
C PHE A 35 0.86 -0.11 8.30
N VAL A 36 1.85 0.79 8.33
CA VAL A 36 3.33 0.57 8.34
C VAL A 36 4.01 1.94 8.28
N ALA A 37 5.25 2.07 8.79
CA ALA A 37 6.20 3.18 8.65
C ALA A 37 5.72 4.33 7.73
N ARG A 38 4.91 5.26 8.24
CA ARG A 38 4.25 6.28 7.44
C ARG A 38 5.32 7.28 7.10
N LYS A 39 5.87 7.15 5.89
CA LYS A 39 6.57 8.29 5.32
C LYS A 39 5.57 9.43 5.31
N VAL A 40 5.95 10.58 5.86
CA VAL A 40 5.15 11.82 5.79
C VAL A 40 4.69 12.09 4.35
N PHE A 41 5.48 11.63 3.38
CA PHE A 41 5.30 11.78 1.96
C PHE A 41 5.55 10.46 1.22
N GLU A 42 4.55 10.00 0.46
CA GLU A 42 4.65 8.82 -0.41
C GLU A 42 4.43 9.23 -1.87
N ILE A 43 5.08 8.52 -2.79
CA ILE A 43 4.93 8.73 -4.24
C ILE A 43 4.78 7.38 -4.96
N ASP A 44 3.94 7.36 -5.98
CA ASP A 44 3.80 6.23 -6.90
C ASP A 44 3.42 6.74 -8.30
N TYR A 45 3.41 5.88 -9.31
CA TYR A 45 3.01 6.24 -10.65
C TYR A 45 2.28 5.10 -11.37
N ALA A 46 1.47 5.48 -12.35
CA ALA A 46 0.93 4.56 -13.36
C ALA A 46 1.02 5.19 -14.75
N GLN A 47 1.22 4.35 -15.76
CA GLN A 47 1.17 4.78 -17.16
C GLN A 47 -0.11 4.32 -17.84
N PHE A 48 -0.64 5.20 -18.68
CA PHE A 48 -1.77 4.95 -19.56
C PHE A 48 -1.41 5.41 -20.96
N LYS A 49 -2.14 4.93 -21.96
CA LYS A 49 -1.98 5.42 -23.32
C LYS A 49 -2.40 6.89 -23.41
N GLY A 50 -1.54 7.74 -23.98
CA GLY A 50 -1.86 9.13 -24.25
C GLY A 50 -2.91 9.30 -25.35
N ARG A 51 -3.46 10.51 -25.47
CA ARG A 51 -4.33 10.87 -26.59
C ARG A 51 -3.55 10.94 -27.91
N ASP A 52 -2.32 11.43 -27.83
CA ASP A 52 -1.31 11.26 -28.88
C ASP A 52 -0.76 9.83 -28.81
N GLN A 53 -0.72 9.13 -29.95
CA GLN A 53 -0.29 7.74 -30.02
C GLN A 53 1.21 7.55 -29.77
N GLU A 54 2.01 8.61 -29.90
CA GLU A 54 3.44 8.57 -29.61
C GLU A 54 3.76 8.86 -28.14
N LEU A 55 2.77 9.25 -27.33
CA LEU A 55 2.95 9.63 -25.94
C LEU A 55 2.20 8.69 -24.99
N ASN A 56 2.83 8.42 -23.85
CA ASN A 56 2.19 7.85 -22.68
C ASN A 56 1.69 8.98 -21.80
N ARG A 57 0.52 8.81 -21.18
CA ARG A 57 0.12 9.59 -20.01
C ARG A 57 0.75 8.95 -18.78
N LEU A 58 1.79 9.56 -18.26
CA LEU A 58 2.36 9.27 -16.95
C LEU A 58 1.54 10.01 -15.90
N GLU A 59 0.80 9.27 -15.09
CA GLU A 59 0.14 9.80 -13.90
C GLU A 59 1.05 9.55 -12.71
N ILE A 60 1.39 10.61 -11.99
CA ILE A 60 2.18 10.53 -10.76
C ILE A 60 1.30 10.89 -9.58
N TYR A 61 1.28 10.01 -8.59
CA TYR A 61 0.48 10.15 -7.38
C TYR A 61 1.39 10.50 -6.22
N TYR A 62 0.90 11.36 -5.35
CA TYR A 62 1.55 11.62 -4.07
C TYR A 62 0.53 11.66 -2.94
N LYS A 63 0.95 11.15 -1.78
CA LYS A 63 0.19 11.16 -0.53
C LYS A 63 0.97 11.96 0.52
N ILE A 64 0.29 12.88 1.19
CA ILE A 64 0.84 13.69 2.29
C ILE A 64 -0.02 13.47 3.53
N PHE A 65 0.59 13.05 4.63
CA PHE A 65 -0.07 12.96 5.93
C PHE A 65 -0.12 14.32 6.62
N THR A 66 -1.25 14.65 7.23
CA THR A 66 -1.43 15.93 7.92
C THR A 66 -0.44 16.12 9.06
N GLY A 67 -0.20 15.08 9.87
CA GLY A 67 0.77 15.12 10.97
C GLY A 67 2.22 15.40 10.55
N GLY A 68 2.53 15.38 9.25
CA GLY A 68 3.85 15.75 8.74
C GLY A 68 3.95 17.16 8.16
N LEU A 69 2.92 17.99 8.32
CA LEU A 69 2.93 19.41 7.95
C LEU A 69 2.74 20.30 9.19
N GLN A 70 3.39 21.45 9.20
CA GLN A 70 3.21 22.46 10.22
C GLN A 70 1.91 23.25 9.95
N PHE A 71 0.97 23.15 10.88
CA PHE A 71 -0.24 23.97 10.87
C PHE A 71 -0.05 25.27 11.67
N VAL A 72 -0.61 26.35 11.15
CA VAL A 72 -0.76 27.63 11.84
C VAL A 72 -2.24 27.91 12.10
N ARG A 73 -2.54 28.59 13.20
CA ARG A 73 -3.92 28.95 13.55
C ARG A 73 -4.40 30.11 12.68
N GLU A 74 -5.49 29.91 11.96
CA GLU A 74 -6.15 30.92 11.13
C GLU A 74 -7.59 31.13 11.61
N GLY A 75 -7.77 32.11 12.50
CA GLY A 75 -9.05 32.36 13.17
C GLY A 75 -9.48 31.19 14.08
N LYS A 76 -10.58 30.52 13.68
CA LYS A 76 -11.12 29.34 14.38
C LYS A 76 -10.64 28.00 13.81
N LYS A 77 -9.84 28.03 12.74
CA LYS A 77 -9.34 26.85 12.03
C LYS A 77 -7.81 26.80 12.08
N TYR A 78 -7.26 25.74 11.54
CA TYR A 78 -5.83 25.53 11.37
C TYR A 78 -5.54 25.33 9.89
N ARG A 79 -4.47 25.95 9.39
CA ARG A 79 -4.06 25.87 7.99
C ARG A 79 -2.61 25.46 7.86
N ALA A 80 -2.33 24.53 6.96
CA ALA A 80 -0.99 24.20 6.48
C ALA A 80 -0.89 24.55 4.99
N ASP A 81 0.21 25.17 4.58
CA ASP A 81 0.50 25.50 3.19
C ASP A 81 1.77 24.75 2.77
N TYR A 82 1.75 24.15 1.57
CA TYR A 82 2.88 23.40 1.06
C TYR A 82 3.03 23.55 -0.45
N GLU A 83 4.24 23.36 -0.94
CA GLU A 83 4.56 23.30 -2.37
C GLU A 83 5.11 21.92 -2.71
N VAL A 84 4.58 21.32 -3.78
CA VAL A 84 5.14 20.11 -4.38
C VAL A 84 5.76 20.49 -5.70
N THR A 85 7.07 20.28 -5.81
CA THR A 85 7.79 20.39 -7.08
C THR A 85 8.27 19.01 -7.51
N GLY A 86 8.47 18.86 -8.82
CA GLY A 86 9.14 17.69 -9.32
C GLY A 86 9.81 17.94 -10.67
N THR A 87 10.92 17.25 -10.86
CA THR A 87 11.73 17.32 -12.08
C THR A 87 11.84 15.93 -12.68
N ILE A 88 11.48 15.80 -13.94
CA ILE A 88 11.54 14.54 -14.70
C ILE A 88 12.77 14.58 -15.58
N TYR A 89 13.62 13.57 -15.43
CA TYR A 89 14.83 13.35 -16.23
C TYR A 89 14.67 12.11 -17.11
N ASP A 90 15.26 12.15 -18.30
CA ASP A 90 15.42 10.98 -19.16
C ASP A 90 16.54 10.05 -18.65
N ASP A 91 16.76 8.93 -19.35
CA ASP A 91 17.79 7.93 -19.02
C ASP A 91 19.22 8.48 -19.13
N ASP A 92 19.42 9.54 -19.91
CA ASP A 92 20.71 10.24 -20.05
C ASP A 92 20.90 11.33 -18.97
N GLY A 93 19.94 11.48 -18.05
CA GLY A 93 19.97 12.48 -16.97
C GLY A 93 19.63 13.90 -17.43
N ARG A 94 19.09 14.09 -18.64
CA ARG A 94 18.64 15.41 -19.11
C ARG A 94 17.24 15.68 -18.59
N GLN A 95 17.03 16.90 -18.11
CA GLN A 95 15.70 17.33 -17.69
C GLN A 95 14.77 17.39 -18.91
N VAL A 96 13.66 16.66 -18.82
CA VAL A 96 12.61 16.61 -19.85
C VAL A 96 11.52 17.62 -19.53
N THR A 97 11.11 17.71 -18.26
CA THR A 97 10.09 18.65 -17.79
C THR A 97 10.15 18.81 -16.28
N ALA A 98 9.47 19.82 -15.76
CA ALA A 98 9.31 20.05 -14.33
C ALA A 98 7.91 20.64 -14.03
N PHE A 99 7.50 20.55 -12.78
CA PHE A 99 6.25 21.13 -12.29
C PHE A 99 6.43 21.69 -10.87
N SER A 100 5.56 22.63 -10.51
CA SER A 100 5.38 23.13 -9.16
C SER A 100 3.89 23.37 -8.92
N ASN A 101 3.39 22.93 -7.78
CA ASN A 101 2.02 23.15 -7.33
C ASN A 101 2.00 23.55 -5.86
N GLU A 102 1.44 24.72 -5.57
CA GLU A 102 1.14 25.15 -4.21
C GLU A 102 -0.27 24.73 -3.81
N LYS A 103 -0.42 24.21 -2.58
CA LYS A 103 -1.69 23.75 -2.02
C LYS A 103 -1.78 24.10 -0.54
N SER A 104 -3.02 24.09 -0.04
CA SER A 104 -3.35 24.36 1.35
C SER A 104 -4.26 23.27 1.90
N ILE A 105 -4.07 22.94 3.18
CA ILE A 105 -4.98 22.08 3.94
C ILE A 105 -5.53 22.92 5.09
N THR A 106 -6.86 22.93 5.24
CA THR A 106 -7.52 23.59 6.38
C THR A 106 -8.32 22.56 7.16
N VAL A 107 -8.07 22.49 8.47
CA VAL A 107 -8.80 21.62 9.40
C VAL A 107 -9.44 22.43 10.53
N ALA A 108 -10.53 21.91 11.10
CA ALA A 108 -11.33 22.64 12.08
C ALA A 108 -10.77 22.57 13.51
N THR A 109 -10.05 21.50 13.86
CA THR A 109 -9.59 21.22 15.22
C THR A 109 -8.09 20.98 15.26
N TYR A 110 -7.49 21.21 16.42
CA TYR A 110 -6.07 20.89 16.65
C TYR A 110 -5.81 19.39 16.52
N GLY A 111 -6.70 18.54 17.05
CA GLY A 111 -6.55 17.08 16.94
C GLY A 111 -6.44 16.59 15.49
N ALA A 112 -7.13 17.24 14.54
CA ALA A 112 -7.00 16.93 13.12
C ALA A 112 -5.64 17.32 12.51
N THR A 113 -4.92 18.28 13.11
CA THR A 113 -3.58 18.69 12.63
C THR A 113 -2.50 17.65 12.94
N VAL A 114 -2.73 16.85 13.98
CA VAL A 114 -1.81 15.81 14.46
C VAL A 114 -2.38 14.40 14.22
N SER A 115 -3.47 14.28 13.45
CA SER A 115 -4.10 13.00 13.20
C SER A 115 -3.13 12.11 12.43
N PRO A 116 -2.80 10.92 12.93
CA PRO A 116 -1.92 10.03 12.20
C PRO A 116 -2.58 9.58 10.89
N GLY A 117 -3.91 9.40 10.89
CA GLY A 117 -4.69 8.83 9.78
C GLY A 117 -5.19 9.81 8.72
N ASP A 118 -5.18 11.13 8.98
CA ASP A 118 -5.65 12.09 7.99
C ASP A 118 -4.57 12.40 6.94
N PHE A 119 -4.90 12.22 5.65
CA PHE A 119 -3.98 12.41 4.53
C PHE A 119 -4.65 13.06 3.31
N ARG A 120 -3.84 13.61 2.41
CA ARG A 120 -4.29 14.09 1.09
C ARG A 120 -3.57 13.32 0.00
N ILE A 121 -4.34 12.80 -0.96
CA ILE A 121 -3.81 12.23 -2.19
C ILE A 121 -4.00 13.26 -3.30
N SER A 122 -3.05 13.31 -4.23
CA SER A 122 -3.13 14.14 -5.42
C SER A 122 -2.41 13.49 -6.59
N GLN A 123 -2.71 13.99 -7.79
CA GLN A 123 -2.22 13.45 -9.05
C GLN A 123 -1.65 14.57 -9.92
N ILE A 124 -0.60 14.25 -10.68
CA ILE A 124 0.03 15.11 -11.68
C ILE A 124 0.21 14.30 -12.97
N ASP A 125 -0.24 14.86 -14.10
CA ASP A 125 -0.18 14.19 -15.39
C ASP A 125 0.93 14.80 -16.26
N HIS A 126 1.76 13.93 -16.85
CA HIS A 126 2.70 14.29 -17.91
C HIS A 126 2.51 13.39 -19.12
N TYR A 127 2.73 13.95 -20.31
CA TYR A 127 2.65 13.21 -21.57
C TYR A 127 4.05 13.06 -22.15
N LEU A 128 4.60 11.84 -22.10
CA LEU A 128 6.00 11.56 -22.41
C LEU A 128 6.14 10.39 -23.39
N PRO A 129 7.13 10.40 -24.30
CA PRO A 129 7.41 9.25 -25.16
C PRO A 129 7.77 7.99 -24.36
N PRO A 130 7.66 6.79 -24.96
CA PRO A 130 8.19 5.56 -24.37
C PRO A 130 9.68 5.71 -24.01
N GLY A 131 10.09 5.22 -22.86
CA GLY A 131 11.46 5.38 -22.36
C GLY A 131 11.57 5.23 -20.84
N LYS A 132 12.79 5.32 -20.33
CA LYS A 132 13.08 5.31 -18.90
C LYS A 132 13.23 6.73 -18.39
N TYR A 133 12.66 6.98 -17.22
CA TYR A 133 12.65 8.28 -16.58
C TYR A 133 12.95 8.16 -15.09
N LYS A 134 13.61 9.17 -14.54
CA LYS A 134 13.74 9.40 -13.11
C LYS A 134 12.94 10.64 -12.76
N VAL A 135 12.06 10.55 -11.77
CA VAL A 135 11.37 11.73 -11.23
C VAL A 135 11.87 12.01 -9.84
N GLU A 136 12.41 13.20 -9.65
CA GLU A 136 12.80 13.73 -8.34
C GLU A 136 11.69 14.65 -7.84
N PHE A 137 11.11 14.31 -6.69
CA PHE A 137 10.03 15.03 -6.02
C PHE A 137 10.57 15.77 -4.81
N HIS A 138 10.00 16.94 -4.58
CA HIS A 138 10.31 17.79 -3.45
C HIS A 138 9.04 18.39 -2.87
N LEU A 139 8.77 18.10 -1.61
CA LEU A 139 7.69 18.69 -0.83
C LEU A 139 8.31 19.71 0.12
N VAL A 140 7.82 20.95 0.09
CA VAL A 140 8.24 22.02 1.00
C VAL A 140 7.04 22.47 1.81
N ASP A 141 7.13 22.36 3.13
CA ASP A 141 6.18 22.97 4.05
C ASP A 141 6.50 24.46 4.18
N LYS A 142 5.55 25.31 3.77
CA LYS A 142 5.74 26.77 3.72
C LYS A 142 5.73 27.42 5.10
N ASN A 143 5.19 26.74 6.12
CA ASN A 143 5.09 27.27 7.48
C ASN A 143 6.34 26.96 8.31
N SER A 144 6.95 25.78 8.14
CA SER A 144 8.18 25.40 8.85
C SER A 144 9.46 25.64 8.04
N GLY A 145 9.36 25.65 6.70
CA GLY A 145 10.50 25.62 5.79
C GLY A 145 11.12 24.22 5.62
N ASN A 146 10.58 23.20 6.32
CA ASN A 146 11.07 21.83 6.21
C ASN A 146 10.77 21.29 4.81
N ASP A 147 11.69 20.46 4.31
CA ASP A 147 11.57 19.84 3.02
C ASP A 147 11.77 18.32 3.05
N LEU A 148 11.04 17.63 2.18
CA LEU A 148 11.11 16.20 2.00
C LEU A 148 11.36 15.89 0.54
N LYS A 149 12.30 14.98 0.28
CA LYS A 149 12.66 14.54 -1.07
C LYS A 149 12.29 13.09 -1.27
N ALA A 150 11.81 12.78 -2.47
CA ALA A 150 11.58 11.41 -2.89
C ALA A 150 11.98 11.23 -4.34
N THR A 151 12.28 10.00 -4.74
CA THR A 151 12.66 9.68 -6.11
C THR A 151 11.93 8.43 -6.56
N LEU A 152 11.35 8.47 -7.76
CA LEU A 152 10.79 7.30 -8.42
C LEU A 152 11.47 7.10 -9.78
N LYS A 153 11.53 5.84 -10.23
CA LYS A 153 11.93 5.48 -11.59
C LYS A 153 10.71 4.97 -12.33
N ALA A 154 10.46 5.50 -13.52
CA ALA A 154 9.35 5.11 -14.37
C ALA A 154 9.85 4.57 -15.71
N GLU A 155 9.35 3.41 -16.12
CA GLU A 155 9.59 2.84 -17.44
C GLU A 155 8.30 2.87 -18.27
N LEU A 156 8.28 3.73 -19.28
CA LEU A 156 7.11 3.94 -20.14
C LEU A 156 7.20 3.04 -21.38
N ILE A 157 6.17 2.22 -21.59
CA ILE A 157 6.10 1.27 -22.69
C ILE A 157 5.68 1.94 -23.99
N ARG A 158 5.88 1.23 -25.12
CA ARG A 158 5.33 1.65 -26.41
C ARG A 158 3.99 0.99 -26.66
N TYR A 159 2.97 1.80 -26.94
CA TYR A 159 1.66 1.33 -27.40
C TYR A 159 1.64 1.15 -28.93
N ASP A 160 2.16 0.03 -29.42
CA ASP A 160 2.26 -0.28 -30.85
C ASP A 160 0.91 -0.58 -31.54
N ASN A 161 -0.15 -0.79 -30.75
CA ASN A 161 -1.51 -1.06 -31.20
C ASN A 161 -1.65 -2.31 -32.07
N ARG A 162 -0.68 -3.22 -32.17
CA ARG A 162 -0.79 -4.42 -33.00
C ARG A 162 -1.77 -5.43 -32.40
N ASN A 163 -1.64 -5.66 -31.11
CA ASN A 163 -2.50 -6.53 -30.31
C ASN A 163 -3.13 -5.71 -29.17
N PRO A 164 -4.10 -6.29 -28.43
CA PRO A 164 -4.54 -5.68 -27.20
C PRO A 164 -3.36 -5.44 -26.24
N GLN A 165 -3.29 -4.25 -25.64
CA GLN A 165 -2.22 -3.87 -24.70
C GLN A 165 -2.81 -3.32 -23.39
N LEU A 166 -2.07 -3.46 -22.29
CA LEU A 166 -2.40 -3.04 -20.94
C LEU A 166 -1.81 -1.66 -20.60
N SER A 167 -2.52 -0.89 -19.78
CA SER A 167 -1.92 0.14 -18.94
C SER A 167 -0.99 -0.46 -17.87
N SER A 168 -0.38 0.38 -17.05
CA SER A 168 0.04 -0.04 -15.72
C SER A 168 -1.11 -0.71 -14.96
N ILE A 169 -0.75 -1.56 -14.00
CA ILE A 169 -1.66 -1.97 -12.93
C ILE A 169 -1.61 -0.87 -11.88
N GLU A 170 -2.68 -0.09 -11.77
CA GLU A 170 -2.83 0.92 -10.72
C GLU A 170 -3.47 0.27 -9.50
N LEU A 171 -2.78 0.24 -8.37
CA LEU A 171 -3.38 -0.22 -7.11
C LEU A 171 -4.36 0.85 -6.60
N VAL A 172 -5.51 0.42 -6.10
CA VAL A 172 -6.63 1.30 -5.80
C VAL A 172 -6.96 1.27 -4.32
N HIS A 173 -7.06 2.44 -3.71
CA HIS A 173 -7.55 2.61 -2.34
C HIS A 173 -9.08 2.59 -2.32
N ALA A 174 -9.72 3.34 -3.22
CA ALA A 174 -11.18 3.37 -3.32
C ALA A 174 -11.64 3.68 -4.76
N VAL A 175 -12.84 3.20 -5.09
CA VAL A 175 -13.54 3.53 -6.34
C VAL A 175 -14.81 4.28 -5.99
N ASP A 176 -14.96 5.48 -6.52
CA ASP A 176 -16.17 6.28 -6.40
C ASP A 176 -16.79 6.52 -7.78
N THR A 177 -18.11 6.63 -7.83
CA THR A 177 -18.88 6.95 -9.04
C THR A 177 -19.69 8.25 -8.91
N ALA A 178 -19.72 8.86 -7.72
CA ALA A 178 -20.49 10.05 -7.40
C ALA A 178 -19.74 11.37 -7.69
N PHE A 179 -18.40 11.37 -7.64
CA PHE A 179 -17.60 12.57 -7.89
C PHE A 179 -17.32 12.78 -9.38
N VAL A 180 -18.02 13.74 -9.98
CA VAL A 180 -17.90 14.09 -11.41
C VAL A 180 -16.69 14.98 -11.69
N ASP A 181 -16.25 15.78 -10.71
CA ASP A 181 -15.14 16.73 -10.85
C ASP A 181 -13.98 16.34 -9.93
N SER A 182 -13.14 15.43 -10.42
CA SER A 182 -11.98 14.90 -9.70
C SER A 182 -10.81 14.69 -10.65
N VAL A 183 -9.60 15.00 -10.19
CA VAL A 183 -8.34 14.70 -10.92
C VAL A 183 -8.16 13.20 -11.15
N PHE A 184 -8.82 12.37 -10.33
CA PHE A 184 -8.79 10.91 -10.35
C PHE A 184 -9.78 10.28 -11.34
N ARG A 185 -10.42 11.08 -12.21
CA ARG A 185 -11.47 10.59 -13.10
C ARG A 185 -10.91 9.77 -14.26
N LYS A 186 -11.38 8.54 -14.41
CA LYS A 186 -11.07 7.61 -15.49
C LYS A 186 -12.34 7.13 -16.18
N GLY A 187 -12.74 7.85 -17.23
CA GLY A 187 -14.03 7.63 -17.89
C GLY A 187 -15.19 8.04 -16.99
N ASN A 188 -16.02 7.07 -16.62
CA ASN A 188 -17.16 7.22 -15.69
C ASN A 188 -16.83 6.77 -14.25
N LEU A 189 -15.56 6.44 -13.97
CA LEU A 189 -15.09 6.05 -12.66
C LEU A 189 -14.20 7.15 -12.07
N THR A 190 -14.18 7.24 -10.75
CA THR A 190 -13.19 8.02 -9.98
C THR A 190 -12.34 7.01 -9.20
N ILE A 191 -11.07 6.90 -9.58
CA ILE A 191 -10.13 5.87 -9.08
C ILE A 191 -9.14 6.53 -8.13
N ILE A 192 -9.32 6.33 -6.83
CA ILE A 192 -8.42 6.88 -5.81
C ILE A 192 -7.23 5.90 -5.65
N PRO A 193 -5.99 6.31 -5.97
CA PRO A 193 -4.85 5.39 -6.01
C PRO A 193 -4.36 5.01 -4.61
N ALA A 194 -3.85 3.79 -4.46
CA ALA A 194 -3.16 3.32 -3.26
C ALA A 194 -1.64 3.59 -3.38
N VAL A 195 -1.21 4.78 -2.94
CA VAL A 195 0.16 5.28 -3.15
C VAL A 195 1.25 4.48 -2.41
N SER A 196 0.93 3.91 -1.24
CA SER A 196 1.89 3.18 -0.40
C SER A 196 2.31 1.82 -1.01
N ARG A 197 1.52 1.27 -1.96
CA ARG A 197 1.56 -0.14 -2.40
C ARG A 197 1.52 -1.14 -1.25
N GLN A 198 0.87 -0.74 -0.16
CA GLN A 198 0.65 -1.54 1.03
C GLN A 198 -0.82 -1.94 1.08
N VAL A 199 -1.07 -3.21 1.36
CA VAL A 199 -2.41 -3.77 1.40
C VAL A 199 -2.61 -4.40 2.77
N SER A 200 -3.63 -3.92 3.49
CA SER A 200 -4.04 -4.53 4.74
C SER A 200 -4.75 -5.87 4.48
N GLY A 201 -4.17 -6.92 5.04
CA GLY A 201 -4.66 -8.27 5.13
C GLY A 201 -5.61 -8.41 6.33
N ASP A 202 -6.76 -7.75 6.31
CA ASP A 202 -7.85 -8.06 7.24
C ASP A 202 -8.56 -9.39 6.86
N ILE A 203 -9.54 -9.81 7.67
CA ILE A 203 -10.29 -11.07 7.47
C ILE A 203 -11.02 -11.10 6.11
N ASN A 204 -11.27 -9.95 5.50
CA ASN A 204 -11.93 -9.80 4.20
C ASN A 204 -11.03 -9.08 3.18
N ALA A 205 -9.71 -9.21 3.33
CA ALA A 205 -8.75 -8.41 2.63
C ALA A 205 -8.94 -8.51 1.13
N ARG A 206 -8.97 -7.35 0.48
CA ARG A 206 -9.17 -7.24 -0.96
C ARG A 206 -8.11 -6.34 -1.55
N LEU A 207 -7.38 -6.87 -2.51
CA LEU A 207 -6.61 -6.04 -3.42
C LEU A 207 -7.54 -5.52 -4.50
N LEU A 208 -7.65 -4.20 -4.58
CA LEU A 208 -8.29 -3.52 -5.71
C LEU A 208 -7.20 -3.03 -6.66
N CYS A 209 -7.38 -3.30 -7.95
CA CYS A 209 -6.55 -2.68 -8.97
C CYS A 209 -7.36 -2.25 -10.19
N TYR A 210 -6.91 -1.18 -10.82
CA TYR A 210 -7.47 -0.62 -12.03
C TYR A 210 -6.53 -0.86 -13.21
N ILE A 211 -7.13 -1.25 -14.34
CA ILE A 211 -6.44 -1.39 -15.62
C ILE A 211 -7.28 -0.82 -16.76
N GLU A 212 -6.58 -0.27 -17.76
CA GLU A 212 -7.12 -0.05 -19.10
C GLU A 212 -6.58 -1.11 -20.06
N VAL A 213 -7.47 -1.69 -20.86
CA VAL A 213 -7.10 -2.56 -21.98
C VAL A 213 -7.43 -1.84 -23.29
N TYR A 214 -6.42 -1.62 -24.11
CA TYR A 214 -6.54 -0.97 -25.42
C TYR A 214 -6.65 -2.04 -26.49
N GLN A 215 -7.71 -2.04 -27.31
CA GLN A 215 -7.97 -3.12 -28.29
C GLN A 215 -6.87 -3.31 -29.35
N GLY A 216 -6.20 -2.21 -29.71
CA GLY A 216 -5.34 -2.14 -30.88
C GLY A 216 -6.08 -2.39 -32.21
N HIS A 217 -5.32 -2.60 -33.28
CA HIS A 217 -5.77 -2.88 -34.64
C HIS A 217 -6.19 -4.33 -34.87
N SER A 218 -6.06 -5.19 -33.85
CA SER A 218 -6.44 -6.61 -33.93
C SER A 218 -7.94 -6.81 -34.20
N LYS A 219 -8.78 -5.79 -33.95
CA LYS A 219 -10.25 -5.80 -34.04
C LYS A 219 -10.89 -6.99 -33.29
N LYS A 220 -10.19 -7.61 -32.34
CA LYS A 220 -10.72 -8.70 -31.53
C LYS A 220 -11.79 -8.15 -30.61
N LYS A 221 -13.01 -8.68 -30.72
CA LYS A 221 -14.14 -8.23 -29.90
C LYS A 221 -13.96 -8.54 -28.42
N ASN A 222 -13.28 -9.63 -28.10
CA ASN A 222 -13.12 -10.12 -26.74
C ASN A 222 -11.63 -10.30 -26.43
N VAL A 223 -11.27 -10.08 -25.18
CA VAL A 223 -9.96 -10.36 -24.62
C VAL A 223 -10.15 -11.08 -23.29
N GLU A 224 -9.25 -11.99 -22.99
CA GLU A 224 -9.25 -12.68 -21.71
C GLU A 224 -8.16 -12.08 -20.83
N ILE A 225 -8.53 -11.68 -19.62
CA ILE A 225 -7.70 -11.04 -18.62
C ILE A 225 -7.45 -12.09 -17.54
N ILE A 226 -6.19 -12.52 -17.41
CA ILE A 226 -5.75 -13.47 -16.39
C ILE A 226 -5.08 -12.67 -15.28
N THR A 227 -5.63 -12.76 -14.07
CA THR A 227 -5.06 -12.11 -12.88
C THR A 227 -4.36 -13.18 -12.05
N LYS A 228 -3.13 -12.94 -11.62
CA LYS A 228 -2.41 -13.81 -10.69
C LYS A 228 -1.82 -13.00 -9.54
N ILE A 229 -1.80 -13.59 -8.35
CA ILE A 229 -0.89 -13.15 -7.28
C ILE A 229 0.26 -14.14 -7.22
N LEU A 230 1.47 -13.59 -7.21
CA LEU A 230 2.74 -14.31 -7.17
C LEU A 230 3.44 -13.98 -5.86
N ASP A 231 4.01 -14.98 -5.19
CA ASP A 231 4.87 -14.75 -4.03
C ASP A 231 6.27 -14.23 -4.42
N ASP A 232 7.12 -13.99 -3.43
CA ASP A 232 8.52 -13.57 -3.55
C ASP A 232 9.37 -14.48 -4.47
N ARG A 233 8.96 -15.74 -4.66
CA ARG A 233 9.60 -16.73 -5.53
C ARG A 233 8.89 -16.89 -6.88
N LEU A 234 7.98 -15.98 -7.21
CA LEU A 234 7.15 -15.98 -8.42
C LEU A 234 6.23 -17.19 -8.56
N ARG A 235 5.93 -17.89 -7.47
CA ARG A 235 4.96 -19.00 -7.46
C ARG A 235 3.56 -18.41 -7.39
N THR A 236 2.65 -18.95 -8.20
CA THR A 236 1.25 -18.50 -8.21
C THR A 236 0.53 -18.98 -6.95
N VAL A 237 0.08 -18.03 -6.14
CA VAL A 237 -0.74 -18.29 -4.92
C VAL A 237 -2.23 -18.01 -5.15
N TYR A 238 -2.55 -17.19 -6.17
CA TYR A 238 -3.91 -16.92 -6.61
C TYR A 238 -3.96 -16.83 -8.13
N ILE A 239 -5.05 -17.30 -8.73
CA ILE A 239 -5.33 -17.11 -10.15
C ILE A 239 -6.84 -16.96 -10.37
N ASP A 240 -7.20 -16.00 -11.20
CA ASP A 240 -8.53 -15.90 -11.79
C ASP A 240 -8.46 -15.59 -13.28
N THR A 241 -9.61 -15.61 -13.94
CA THR A 241 -9.71 -15.21 -15.33
C THR A 241 -11.06 -14.55 -15.60
N LEU A 242 -11.04 -13.42 -16.32
CA LEU A 242 -12.21 -12.69 -16.80
C LEU A 242 -12.16 -12.58 -18.32
N THR A 243 -13.27 -12.85 -19.00
CA THR A 243 -13.42 -12.50 -20.42
C THR A 243 -14.18 -11.19 -20.54
N SER A 244 -13.54 -10.16 -21.09
CA SER A 244 -14.13 -8.84 -21.31
C SER A 244 -14.34 -8.58 -22.80
N THR A 245 -15.39 -7.83 -23.13
CA THR A 245 -15.76 -7.47 -24.49
C THR A 245 -15.58 -5.98 -24.69
N PHE A 246 -14.92 -5.57 -25.77
CA PHE A 246 -14.79 -4.15 -26.12
C PHE A 246 -16.16 -3.58 -26.51
N PRO A 247 -16.62 -2.47 -25.90
CA PRO A 247 -17.95 -1.93 -26.18
C PRO A 247 -18.12 -1.53 -27.66
N LYS A 248 -17.07 -0.97 -28.25
CA LYS A 248 -16.98 -0.61 -29.67
C LYS A 248 -15.58 -0.93 -30.23
N SER A 249 -15.46 -0.97 -31.56
CA SER A 249 -14.15 -1.12 -32.19
C SER A 249 -13.28 0.12 -31.94
N GLY A 250 -12.03 -0.08 -31.55
CA GLY A 250 -11.09 0.97 -31.15
C GLY A 250 -11.31 1.48 -29.72
N ASP A 251 -12.23 0.89 -28.97
CA ASP A 251 -12.57 1.32 -27.62
C ASP A 251 -11.62 0.75 -26.56
N ILE A 252 -11.79 1.23 -25.33
CA ILE A 252 -10.98 0.89 -24.16
C ILE A 252 -11.85 0.10 -23.19
N ILE A 253 -11.37 -1.03 -22.69
CA ILE A 253 -11.98 -1.68 -21.53
C ILE A 253 -11.35 -1.06 -20.29
N ARG A 254 -12.17 -0.53 -19.39
CA ARG A 254 -11.77 -0.05 -18.08
C ARG A 254 -12.26 -1.05 -17.06
N GLU A 255 -11.33 -1.70 -16.36
CA GLU A 255 -11.65 -2.80 -15.46
C GLU A 255 -11.09 -2.50 -14.07
N VAL A 256 -11.93 -2.69 -13.06
CA VAL A 256 -11.48 -2.75 -11.66
C VAL A 256 -11.50 -4.22 -11.26
N ARG A 257 -10.33 -4.80 -11.00
CA ARG A 257 -10.22 -6.15 -10.45
C ARG A 257 -10.28 -6.08 -8.93
N GLN A 258 -10.91 -7.09 -8.35
CA GLN A 258 -10.95 -7.31 -6.91
C GLN A 258 -10.46 -8.73 -6.64
N VAL A 259 -9.34 -8.83 -5.94
CA VAL A 259 -8.71 -10.11 -5.58
C VAL A 259 -8.82 -10.30 -4.08
N ALA A 260 -9.43 -11.40 -3.65
CA ALA A 260 -9.49 -11.77 -2.24
C ALA A 260 -8.10 -12.24 -1.77
N LEU A 261 -7.66 -11.75 -0.61
CA LEU A 261 -6.36 -12.06 0.00
C LEU A 261 -6.51 -12.78 1.36
N ASP A 262 -7.72 -13.22 1.69
CA ASP A 262 -8.10 -13.83 2.98
C ASP A 262 -7.28 -15.08 3.34
N ASN A 263 -6.76 -15.80 2.34
CA ASN A 263 -5.96 -17.02 2.53
C ASN A 263 -4.50 -16.86 2.09
N ILE A 264 -3.99 -15.63 2.04
CA ILE A 264 -2.61 -15.33 1.65
C ILE A 264 -1.84 -14.84 2.88
N GLU A 265 -0.65 -15.41 3.08
CA GLU A 265 0.25 -15.01 4.17
C GLU A 265 0.71 -13.56 4.01
N SER A 266 1.13 -12.92 5.11
CA SER A 266 1.77 -11.61 5.00
C SER A 266 3.12 -11.72 4.30
N GLY A 267 3.48 -10.77 3.45
CA GLY A 267 4.76 -10.75 2.76
C GLY A 267 4.77 -9.91 1.50
N ASP A 268 5.87 -10.05 0.75
CA ASP A 268 6.05 -9.45 -0.56
C ASP A 268 5.38 -10.29 -1.64
N TYR A 269 4.56 -9.64 -2.47
CA TYR A 269 3.83 -10.25 -3.57
C TYR A 269 3.91 -9.38 -4.82
N SER A 270 3.63 -10.00 -5.97
CA SER A 270 3.35 -9.29 -7.20
C SER A 270 1.96 -9.64 -7.70
N ILE A 271 1.21 -8.65 -8.18
CA ILE A 271 0.04 -8.87 -9.03
C ILE A 271 0.51 -8.89 -10.50
N ASP A 272 0.22 -9.98 -11.20
CA ASP A 272 0.55 -10.21 -12.61
C ASP A 272 -0.76 -10.29 -13.41
N ILE A 273 -0.94 -9.36 -14.34
CA ILE A 273 -2.10 -9.32 -15.23
C ILE A 273 -1.64 -9.58 -16.65
N ALA A 274 -2.19 -10.62 -17.27
CA ALA A 274 -1.88 -11.00 -18.63
C ALA A 274 -3.13 -10.99 -19.51
N LEU A 275 -2.98 -10.50 -20.74
CA LEU A 275 -4.01 -10.58 -21.77
C LEU A 275 -3.77 -11.83 -22.62
N ARG A 276 -4.80 -12.65 -22.78
CA ARG A 276 -4.77 -13.85 -23.62
C ARG A 276 -5.71 -13.71 -24.81
N SER A 277 -5.27 -14.24 -25.94
CA SER A 277 -6.08 -14.43 -27.14
C SER A 277 -6.72 -15.81 -27.12
N ARG A 278 -7.85 -16.00 -27.84
CA ARG A 278 -8.57 -17.28 -28.05
C ARG A 278 -7.75 -18.53 -28.49
N ARG A 279 -6.43 -18.41 -28.74
CA ARG A 279 -5.50 -19.51 -29.06
C ARG A 279 -4.44 -19.70 -27.95
N ASP A 280 -4.80 -19.40 -26.71
CA ASP A 280 -3.96 -19.48 -25.51
C ASP A 280 -2.65 -18.66 -25.48
N LYS A 281 -2.34 -17.90 -26.52
CA LYS A 281 -1.16 -17.03 -26.55
C LYS A 281 -1.39 -15.77 -25.69
N VAL A 282 -0.52 -15.55 -24.72
CA VAL A 282 -0.38 -14.27 -24.01
C VAL A 282 0.08 -13.20 -25.02
N VAL A 283 -0.71 -12.14 -25.15
CA VAL A 283 -0.45 -11.04 -26.09
C VAL A 283 0.14 -9.81 -25.42
N ASP A 284 -0.11 -9.64 -24.13
CA ASP A 284 0.51 -8.61 -23.31
C ASP A 284 0.48 -9.01 -21.83
N ARG A 285 1.36 -8.41 -21.02
CA ARG A 285 1.45 -8.65 -19.56
C ARG A 285 2.01 -7.43 -18.85
N MET A 286 1.43 -7.12 -17.70
CA MET A 286 1.94 -6.15 -16.75
C MET A 286 2.07 -6.79 -15.36
N ARG A 287 3.03 -6.30 -14.57
CA ARG A 287 3.24 -6.73 -13.19
C ARG A 287 3.51 -5.52 -12.31
N THR A 288 2.96 -5.51 -11.10
CA THR A 288 3.36 -4.56 -10.07
C THR A 288 3.48 -5.28 -8.73
N ASP A 289 4.42 -4.81 -7.91
CA ASP A 289 4.70 -5.38 -6.60
C ASP A 289 3.91 -4.65 -5.52
N PHE A 290 3.52 -5.38 -4.48
CA PHE A 290 2.86 -4.85 -3.30
C PHE A 290 3.25 -5.67 -2.07
N PHE A 291 3.12 -5.06 -0.90
CA PHE A 291 3.28 -5.78 0.35
C PHE A 291 1.91 -6.02 0.99
N LEU A 292 1.65 -7.27 1.38
CA LEU A 292 0.50 -7.67 2.18
C LEU A 292 0.89 -7.76 3.66
N TYR A 293 0.34 -6.89 4.51
CA TYR A 293 0.52 -6.98 5.97
C TYR A 293 -0.74 -7.56 6.58
N TRP A 294 -0.66 -8.58 7.43
CA TRP A 294 -1.85 -8.97 8.18
C TRP A 294 -2.25 -7.88 9.17
N SER A 295 -3.55 -7.59 9.24
CA SER A 295 -4.07 -6.76 10.32
C SER A 295 -3.82 -7.48 11.65
N PRO A 296 -3.72 -6.75 12.78
CA PRO A 296 -3.55 -7.38 14.08
C PRO A 296 -4.65 -8.42 14.39
N GLU A 297 -5.88 -8.16 13.95
CA GLU A 297 -7.03 -9.07 14.06
C GLU A 297 -6.89 -10.29 13.15
N ALA A 298 -6.41 -10.12 11.91
CA ALA A 298 -6.12 -11.25 11.02
C ALA A 298 -4.96 -12.10 11.55
N MET A 299 -3.96 -11.50 12.19
CA MET A 299 -2.91 -12.24 12.88
C MET A 299 -3.49 -13.11 14.00
N ILE A 300 -4.49 -12.62 14.75
CA ILE A 300 -5.13 -13.41 15.81
C ILE A 300 -5.82 -14.67 15.28
N LEU A 301 -6.38 -14.60 14.07
CA LEU A 301 -7.05 -15.75 13.45
C LEU A 301 -6.09 -16.70 12.74
N ASN A 302 -5.09 -16.15 12.02
CA ASN A 302 -4.22 -16.92 11.14
C ASN A 302 -2.92 -17.39 11.84
N ASP A 303 -2.41 -16.63 12.82
CA ASP A 303 -1.21 -16.98 13.60
C ASP A 303 -1.32 -16.46 15.05
N PHE A 304 -2.27 -17.06 15.79
CA PHE A 304 -2.56 -16.70 17.17
C PHE A 304 -1.32 -16.70 18.08
N ASN A 305 -0.42 -17.68 17.91
CA ASN A 305 0.76 -17.79 18.76
C ASN A 305 1.71 -16.60 18.56
N THR A 306 1.96 -16.20 17.31
CA THR A 306 2.78 -15.02 17.02
C THR A 306 2.08 -13.75 17.49
N ALA A 307 0.77 -13.60 17.23
CA ALA A 307 0.00 -12.43 17.64
C ALA A 307 0.09 -12.19 19.16
N ILE A 308 -0.05 -13.25 19.97
CA ILE A 308 0.09 -13.17 21.43
C ILE A 308 1.55 -13.01 21.86
N ALA A 309 2.50 -13.67 21.19
CA ALA A 309 3.92 -13.54 21.51
C ALA A 309 4.43 -12.11 21.28
N GLN A 310 3.87 -11.41 20.29
CA GLN A 310 4.16 -10.02 20.00
C GLN A 310 3.72 -9.08 21.12
N LEU A 311 2.70 -9.40 21.92
CA LEU A 311 2.23 -8.54 23.03
C LEU A 311 3.23 -8.40 24.19
N ARG A 312 4.33 -9.15 24.21
CA ARG A 312 5.31 -9.15 25.32
C ARG A 312 5.92 -7.80 25.67
N TYR A 313 5.85 -6.82 24.78
CA TYR A 313 6.42 -5.48 25.01
C TYR A 313 5.41 -4.50 25.62
N ILE A 314 4.15 -4.91 25.78
CA ILE A 314 3.06 -4.05 26.29
C ILE A 314 2.11 -4.76 27.28
N ALA A 315 1.98 -6.07 27.20
CA ALA A 315 1.17 -6.90 28.08
C ALA A 315 2.01 -7.48 29.22
N ASP A 316 1.40 -7.64 30.39
CA ASP A 316 2.02 -8.38 31.48
C ASP A 316 1.97 -9.91 31.24
N PRO A 317 2.87 -10.69 31.89
CA PRO A 317 2.90 -12.14 31.69
C PRO A 317 1.60 -12.87 32.05
N GLY A 318 0.81 -12.31 32.97
CA GLY A 318 -0.48 -12.85 33.39
C GLY A 318 -1.55 -12.69 32.31
N GLU A 319 -1.64 -11.51 31.68
CA GLU A 319 -2.50 -11.22 30.54
C GLU A 319 -2.20 -12.17 29.37
N ILE A 320 -0.93 -12.32 28.99
CA ILE A 320 -0.49 -13.23 27.92
C ILE A 320 -0.89 -14.68 28.25
N LYS A 321 -0.69 -15.11 29.50
CA LYS A 321 -1.07 -16.45 29.94
C LYS A 321 -2.59 -16.64 29.92
N GLY A 322 -3.37 -15.61 30.24
CA GLY A 322 -4.82 -15.60 30.14
C GLY A 322 -5.28 -15.81 28.71
N MET A 323 -4.79 -14.99 27.78
CA MET A 323 -5.13 -15.08 26.36
C MET A 323 -4.80 -16.43 25.74
N LYS A 324 -3.65 -17.03 26.08
CA LYS A 324 -3.23 -18.34 25.56
C LYS A 324 -4.18 -19.50 25.91
N LYS A 325 -5.07 -19.32 26.88
CA LYS A 325 -6.06 -20.34 27.25
C LYS A 325 -7.28 -20.35 26.32
N ALA A 326 -7.44 -19.35 25.47
CA ALA A 326 -8.59 -19.25 24.58
C ALA A 326 -8.62 -20.39 23.57
N GLU A 327 -9.74 -21.12 23.54
CA GLU A 327 -9.90 -22.32 22.72
C GLU A 327 -10.53 -22.02 21.35
N THR A 328 -11.41 -21.01 21.28
CA THR A 328 -12.13 -20.65 20.05
C THR A 328 -11.65 -19.33 19.44
N ASN A 329 -11.87 -19.15 18.14
CA ASN A 329 -11.52 -17.90 17.45
C ASN A 329 -12.33 -16.71 17.98
N GLU A 330 -13.59 -16.93 18.34
CA GLU A 330 -14.45 -15.92 18.94
C GLU A 330 -13.91 -15.45 20.30
N GLU A 331 -13.46 -16.39 21.15
CA GLU A 331 -12.86 -16.06 22.44
C GLU A 331 -11.54 -15.31 22.27
N ARG A 332 -10.70 -15.74 21.33
CA ARG A 332 -9.42 -15.06 21.00
C ARG A 332 -9.65 -13.62 20.56
N LEU A 333 -10.60 -13.39 19.65
CA LEU A 333 -10.96 -12.05 19.18
C LEU A 333 -11.56 -11.20 20.30
N SER A 334 -12.41 -11.77 21.15
CA SER A 334 -12.99 -11.04 22.28
C SER A 334 -11.91 -10.56 23.25
N LEU A 335 -11.04 -11.46 23.72
CA LEU A 335 -9.95 -11.11 24.64
C LEU A 335 -8.96 -10.11 24.03
N TRP A 336 -8.71 -10.21 22.74
CA TRP A 336 -7.90 -9.25 22.00
C TRP A 336 -8.53 -7.85 21.98
N ASN A 337 -9.81 -7.77 21.64
CA ASN A 337 -10.53 -6.51 21.59
C ASN A 337 -10.60 -5.86 22.97
N ASP A 338 -10.89 -6.64 24.02
CA ASP A 338 -10.93 -6.17 25.40
C ASP A 338 -9.57 -5.62 25.85
N PHE A 339 -8.47 -6.30 25.49
CA PHE A 339 -7.11 -5.87 25.83
C PHE A 339 -6.75 -4.50 25.24
N TRP A 340 -7.09 -4.28 23.97
CA TRP A 340 -6.81 -3.02 23.30
C TRP A 340 -7.77 -1.92 23.72
N LEU A 341 -9.06 -2.23 23.91
CA LEU A 341 -10.06 -1.28 24.40
C LEU A 341 -9.68 -0.73 25.78
N ALA A 342 -9.14 -1.57 26.67
CA ALA A 342 -8.66 -1.15 27.99
C ALA A 342 -7.45 -0.18 27.92
N ARG A 343 -6.76 -0.13 26.78
CA ARG A 343 -5.58 0.71 26.50
C ARG A 343 -5.88 1.78 25.45
N ASP A 344 -7.15 2.07 25.19
CA ASP A 344 -7.54 3.13 24.27
C ASP A 344 -7.49 4.49 24.98
N PRO A 345 -6.58 5.42 24.58
CA PRO A 345 -6.57 6.75 25.15
C PRO A 345 -7.75 7.61 24.67
N SER A 346 -8.41 7.20 23.57
CA SER A 346 -9.42 7.98 22.84
C SER A 346 -10.68 7.15 22.52
N PRO A 347 -11.36 6.52 23.48
CA PRO A 347 -12.46 5.56 23.19
C PRO A 347 -13.68 6.16 22.46
N GLY A 348 -13.70 7.48 22.22
CA GLY A 348 -14.70 8.17 21.40
C GLY A 348 -14.37 8.21 19.90
N THR A 349 -13.18 7.77 19.48
CA THR A 349 -12.78 7.62 18.07
C THR A 349 -12.89 6.15 17.65
N PRO A 350 -13.13 5.88 16.35
CA PRO A 350 -13.04 4.53 15.81
C PRO A 350 -11.64 3.89 15.95
N GLU A 351 -10.60 4.73 15.99
CA GLU A 351 -9.20 4.33 16.06
C GLU A 351 -8.70 4.25 17.50
N ASN A 352 -7.76 3.32 17.75
CA ASN A 352 -7.04 3.19 19.01
C ASN A 352 -5.57 3.50 18.77
N GLU A 353 -5.12 4.69 19.17
CA GLU A 353 -3.80 5.19 18.78
C GLU A 353 -2.64 4.38 19.38
N ILE A 354 -2.85 3.77 20.55
CA ILE A 354 -1.83 2.92 21.19
C ILE A 354 -1.69 1.61 20.42
N LYS A 355 -2.80 0.95 20.06
CA LYS A 355 -2.80 -0.24 19.20
C LYS A 355 -2.12 0.06 17.86
N ASP A 356 -2.51 1.18 17.26
CA ASP A 356 -2.02 1.60 15.95
C ASP A 356 -0.50 1.82 15.97
N THR A 357 -0.02 2.58 16.95
CA THR A 357 1.41 2.85 17.16
C THR A 357 2.20 1.57 17.46
N TYR A 358 1.63 0.66 18.26
CA TYR A 358 2.29 -0.58 18.64
C TYR A 358 2.55 -1.49 17.42
N TYR A 359 1.51 -1.79 16.65
CA TYR A 359 1.65 -2.65 15.47
C TYR A 359 2.40 -1.96 14.34
N HIS A 360 2.35 -0.63 14.27
CA HIS A 360 3.22 0.12 13.39
C HIS A 360 4.69 -0.16 13.67
N ARG A 361 5.12 -0.14 14.93
CA ARG A 361 6.50 -0.42 15.32
C ARG A 361 6.87 -1.90 15.08
N ILE A 362 5.95 -2.83 15.30
CA ILE A 362 6.15 -4.25 14.96
C ILE A 362 6.40 -4.43 13.47
N ALA A 363 5.56 -3.83 12.62
CA ALA A 363 5.68 -3.96 11.17
C ALA A 363 6.97 -3.33 10.66
N TYR A 364 7.34 -2.15 11.19
CA TYR A 364 8.64 -1.53 10.93
C TYR A 364 9.78 -2.46 11.31
N ALA A 365 9.73 -3.03 12.52
CA ALA A 365 10.78 -3.93 13.00
C ALA A 365 10.92 -5.15 12.09
N ASN A 366 9.81 -5.80 11.73
CA ASN A 366 9.80 -6.96 10.82
C ASN A 366 10.42 -6.66 9.46
N ARG A 367 10.12 -5.49 8.89
CA ARG A 367 10.64 -5.07 7.58
C ARG A 367 12.12 -4.74 7.60
N ASN A 368 12.59 -4.04 8.64
CA ASN A 368 13.93 -3.46 8.65
C ASN A 368 14.95 -4.28 9.42
N PHE A 369 14.51 -5.10 10.38
CA PHE A 369 15.39 -5.82 11.32
C PHE A 369 15.23 -7.34 11.25
N GLY A 370 14.43 -7.88 10.33
CA GLY A 370 14.33 -9.32 10.13
C GLY A 370 15.65 -9.93 9.65
N VAL A 371 16.02 -11.09 10.20
CA VAL A 371 17.26 -11.80 9.82
C VAL A 371 16.98 -13.27 9.62
N MET A 372 17.24 -13.77 8.40
CA MET A 372 16.96 -15.15 8.00
C MET A 372 15.52 -15.59 8.36
N LYS A 373 15.36 -16.42 9.40
CA LYS A 373 14.06 -16.92 9.91
C LYS A 373 13.60 -16.21 11.19
N LYS A 374 14.40 -15.29 11.73
CA LYS A 374 14.09 -14.52 12.94
C LYS A 374 13.32 -13.27 12.53
N PRO A 375 12.03 -13.14 12.89
CA PRO A 375 11.25 -11.97 12.53
C PRO A 375 11.78 -10.74 13.27
N GLY A 376 11.75 -9.59 12.60
CA GLY A 376 12.40 -8.39 13.12
C GLY A 376 11.87 -7.93 14.48
N TRP A 377 10.58 -8.12 14.78
CA TRP A 377 10.00 -7.82 16.11
C TRP A 377 10.68 -8.56 17.25
N SER A 378 11.32 -9.70 16.98
CA SER A 378 12.00 -10.56 17.96
C SER A 378 13.52 -10.36 18.00
N THR A 379 14.06 -9.43 17.22
CA THR A 379 15.47 -9.02 17.29
C THR A 379 15.67 -7.95 18.36
N ASP A 380 16.91 -7.76 18.80
CA ASP A 380 17.23 -6.75 19.81
C ASP A 380 16.94 -5.33 19.28
N ARG A 381 17.31 -5.02 18.03
CA ARG A 381 16.93 -3.76 17.37
C ARG A 381 15.41 -3.59 17.31
N GLY A 382 14.68 -4.64 16.96
CA GLY A 382 13.22 -4.61 16.92
C GLY A 382 12.58 -4.40 18.28
N MET A 383 13.08 -5.07 19.32
CA MET A 383 12.64 -4.88 20.70
C MET A 383 12.78 -3.41 21.12
N ILE A 384 13.97 -2.82 20.94
CA ILE A 384 14.22 -1.42 21.30
C ILE A 384 13.35 -0.47 20.49
N TYR A 385 13.21 -0.70 19.18
CA TYR A 385 12.34 0.13 18.35
C TYR A 385 10.86 0.04 18.76
N ILE A 386 10.38 -1.14 19.15
CA ILE A 386 8.99 -1.33 19.60
C ILE A 386 8.74 -0.61 20.93
N GLU A 387 9.69 -0.69 21.87
CA GLU A 387 9.56 -0.08 23.19
C GLU A 387 9.72 1.46 23.13
N TYR A 388 10.74 1.96 22.45
CA TYR A 388 11.12 3.38 22.47
C TYR A 388 10.68 4.17 21.25
N GLY A 389 10.33 3.51 20.14
CA GLY A 389 10.00 4.14 18.86
C GLY A 389 11.21 4.42 17.99
N GLU A 390 11.04 5.36 17.05
CA GLU A 390 12.12 5.83 16.17
C GLU A 390 13.21 6.53 17.00
N PRO A 391 14.49 6.19 16.81
CA PRO A 391 15.58 6.89 17.46
C PRO A 391 15.76 8.30 16.91
N ASP A 392 16.17 9.23 17.78
CA ASP A 392 16.43 10.62 17.40
C ASP A 392 17.70 10.78 16.57
N GLN A 393 18.67 9.91 16.81
CA GLN A 393 19.91 9.83 16.05
C GLN A 393 20.35 8.39 15.93
N VAL A 394 20.79 8.00 14.73
CA VAL A 394 21.45 6.73 14.46
C VAL A 394 22.85 7.01 13.93
N GLU A 395 23.85 6.44 14.58
CA GLU A 395 25.20 6.32 14.02
C GLU A 395 25.37 4.90 13.48
N ASP A 396 25.75 4.79 12.21
CA ASP A 396 25.93 3.52 11.52
C ASP A 396 27.39 3.36 11.12
N TYR A 397 28.03 2.32 11.65
CA TYR A 397 29.42 2.01 11.39
C TYR A 397 29.48 0.70 10.61
N PRO A 398 29.74 0.75 9.30
CA PRO A 398 29.79 -0.45 8.46
C PRO A 398 30.99 -1.32 8.84
N PHE A 399 31.01 -2.54 8.30
CA PHE A 399 32.12 -3.46 8.52
C PHE A 399 33.43 -2.88 7.94
N GLU A 400 34.46 -2.77 8.77
CA GLU A 400 35.82 -2.38 8.36
C GLU A 400 36.80 -3.52 8.62
N LEU A 401 38.00 -3.46 8.03
CA LEU A 401 39.00 -4.54 8.13
C LEU A 401 39.32 -4.92 9.59
N ASP A 402 39.25 -3.95 10.51
CA ASP A 402 39.64 -4.07 11.91
C ASP A 402 38.46 -3.90 12.90
N SER A 403 37.22 -3.73 12.42
CA SER A 403 36.05 -3.58 13.30
C SER A 403 34.78 -4.21 12.75
N LYS A 404 34.06 -4.89 13.64
CA LYS A 404 32.70 -5.39 13.39
C LYS A 404 31.77 -4.22 13.05
N ALA A 405 30.75 -4.48 12.25
CA ALA A 405 29.70 -3.49 12.02
C ALA A 405 28.91 -3.26 13.32
N TYR A 406 28.62 -2.01 13.64
CA TYR A 406 27.81 -1.67 14.81
C TYR A 406 26.96 -0.41 14.57
N GLN A 407 25.86 -0.32 15.31
CA GLN A 407 24.95 0.82 15.28
C GLN A 407 24.76 1.39 16.67
N ILE A 408 24.68 2.71 16.77
CA ILE A 408 24.36 3.41 18.01
C ILE A 408 23.08 4.20 17.81
N TRP A 409 22.08 3.97 18.67
CA TRP A 409 20.80 4.67 18.65
C TRP A 409 20.67 5.55 19.87
N TYR A 410 20.31 6.81 19.67
CA TYR A 410 20.10 7.80 20.72
C TYR A 410 18.62 8.20 20.80
N TYR A 411 18.15 8.38 22.04
CA TYR A 411 16.80 8.85 22.35
C TYR A 411 16.88 9.96 23.39
N TYR A 412 16.54 11.18 23.01
CA TYR A 412 16.58 12.39 23.82
C TYR A 412 15.19 12.82 24.30
N HIS A 413 14.13 12.50 23.55
CA HIS A 413 12.79 13.07 23.79
C HIS A 413 11.96 12.41 24.92
N HIS A 414 12.48 11.36 25.57
CA HIS A 414 11.76 10.63 26.63
C HIS A 414 12.00 11.15 28.06
N GLY A 415 12.65 12.31 28.21
CA GLY A 415 12.99 12.91 29.51
C GLY A 415 14.11 12.19 30.28
N ASP A 416 14.49 10.99 29.87
CA ASP A 416 15.63 10.20 30.33
C ASP A 416 16.45 9.81 29.08
N PRO A 417 17.54 10.54 28.74
CA PRO A 417 18.29 10.29 27.53
C PRO A 417 18.90 8.88 27.48
N ARG A 418 18.65 8.16 26.39
CA ARG A 418 19.09 6.77 26.21
C ARG A 418 20.01 6.56 25.03
N LYS A 419 20.94 5.62 25.19
CA LYS A 419 21.88 5.20 24.14
C LYS A 419 21.97 3.68 24.09
N PHE A 420 21.54 3.08 22.98
CA PHE A 420 21.64 1.65 22.69
C PHE A 420 22.76 1.40 21.69
N VAL A 421 23.61 0.39 21.94
CA VAL A 421 24.68 -0.03 21.02
C VAL A 421 24.38 -1.45 20.56
N PHE A 422 24.32 -1.65 19.25
CA PHE A 422 24.09 -2.95 18.63
C PHE A 422 25.28 -3.36 17.79
N ILE A 423 25.72 -4.61 17.88
CA ILE A 423 26.89 -5.13 17.16
C ILE A 423 26.47 -6.33 16.31
N ASP A 424 26.83 -6.34 15.03
CA ASP A 424 26.77 -7.54 14.19
C ASP A 424 28.05 -8.35 14.43
N GLU A 425 27.94 -9.41 15.23
CA GLU A 425 29.11 -10.18 15.64
C GLU A 425 29.67 -11.08 14.55
N TRP A 426 28.85 -11.47 13.56
CA TRP A 426 29.19 -12.51 12.59
C TRP A 426 29.01 -12.10 11.13
N GLY A 427 28.62 -10.85 10.87
CA GLY A 427 28.35 -10.36 9.51
C GLY A 427 27.07 -10.97 8.92
N ASP A 428 26.12 -11.40 9.77
CA ASP A 428 24.84 -12.00 9.35
C ASP A 428 23.68 -11.01 9.42
N ASN A 429 23.97 -9.73 9.72
CA ASN A 429 23.03 -8.64 9.91
C ASN A 429 22.12 -8.79 11.15
N ASP A 430 22.38 -9.75 12.05
CA ASP A 430 21.75 -9.88 13.39
C ASP A 430 22.49 -8.99 14.40
N PHE A 431 22.28 -7.67 14.29
CA PHE A 431 22.80 -6.68 15.22
C PHE A 431 22.20 -6.90 16.63
N ARG A 432 23.05 -7.30 17.58
CA ARG A 432 22.70 -7.66 18.96
C ARG A 432 23.02 -6.55 19.92
N LEU A 433 22.14 -6.32 20.90
CA LEU A 433 22.33 -5.31 21.92
C LEU A 433 23.53 -5.68 22.78
N LEU A 434 24.45 -4.74 22.95
CA LEU A 434 25.61 -4.90 23.82
C LEU A 434 25.16 -4.79 25.29
N TYR A 435 25.40 -5.85 26.07
CA TYR A 435 25.08 -5.92 27.50
C TYR A 435 26.32 -5.73 28.39
N PRO A 436 26.17 -5.24 29.64
CA PRO A 436 24.91 -4.80 30.27
C PRO A 436 24.40 -3.49 29.68
N TYR A 437 23.09 -3.39 29.55
CA TYR A 437 22.40 -2.22 29.02
C TYR A 437 21.65 -1.51 30.16
N ASP A 438 22.22 -0.42 30.70
CA ASP A 438 21.47 0.51 31.57
C ASP A 438 20.65 1.51 30.76
N GLY A 439 21.10 1.73 29.52
CA GLY A 439 20.49 2.61 28.57
C GLY A 439 20.54 4.06 28.89
N ARG A 440 21.45 4.52 29.74
CA ARG A 440 21.52 5.92 30.13
C ARG A 440 22.76 6.58 29.57
N ILE A 441 22.56 7.79 29.05
CA ILE A 441 23.65 8.68 28.68
C ILE A 441 24.00 9.45 29.96
N TRP A 442 24.92 8.91 30.75
CA TRP A 442 25.40 9.53 31.99
C TRP A 442 26.02 10.91 31.75
#